data_AF-A0A1V4HW32-F1
#
_entry.id   AF-A0A1V4HW32-F1
#
_cell.length_a   1.000
_cell.length_b   1.000
_cell.length_c   1.000
_cell.angle_alpha   90.00
_cell.angle_beta   90.00
_cell.angle_gamma   90.00
#
_symmetry.space_group_name_H-M   'P 1'
#
loop_
_entity.id
_entity.type
_entity.pdbx_description
1 polymer ?
#
loop_
_entity_poly.entity_id
_entity_poly.type
_entity_poly.pdbx_seq_one_letter_code
_entity_poly.pdbx_strand_id
1 'polypeptide(L)'
;MNITKKNQLLNQDRRHFLGGSDARIIMGKDEKALLQLWKEKRGETASPDLSGELIVQLGVVTEELNRHWYERNAGQRVVGVQNRLFHRSIPWMAATLDGLVKETGAVFEAKFMLPWSFSEEAAAAKHMAQLQHNMLVANTEKSVLSIISGGGKWVEISVEADPIYQTVLIAVEKVFWHAVKTGQPPVLFEGEPPKPRIEAIRIVDMNVSNAWAEFAALYRQTRSAHLDHERAKTELKTLMPMDSKEAMGHGIRAKRSKSGAVTFDLLDQEASYAQVQ
;
A
#
# COMPACT_ATOMS: atom_id res chain seq x y z
N MET A 1 21.21 8.83 -41.32
CA MET A 1 21.36 9.13 -39.87
C MET A 1 21.38 7.79 -39.14
N ASN A 2 22.55 7.35 -38.65
CA ASN A 2 22.80 5.95 -38.25
C ASN A 2 21.94 5.47 -37.07
N ILE A 3 21.47 4.22 -37.18
CA ILE A 3 20.70 3.43 -36.20
C ILE A 3 21.38 3.45 -34.80
N THR A 4 22.69 3.61 -34.75
CA THR A 4 23.51 3.74 -33.53
C THR A 4 23.14 4.93 -32.64
N LYS A 5 22.67 6.07 -33.20
CA LYS A 5 22.25 7.23 -32.39
C LYS A 5 20.88 7.04 -31.74
N LYS A 6 20.02 6.17 -32.28
CA LYS A 6 18.71 5.87 -31.71
C LYS A 6 18.82 4.99 -30.45
N ASN A 7 19.81 4.09 -30.42
CA ASN A 7 20.15 3.30 -29.22
C ASN A 7 20.95 4.07 -28.17
N GLN A 8 21.60 5.19 -28.52
CA GLN A 8 22.29 6.06 -27.56
C GLN A 8 21.36 6.91 -26.68
N LEU A 9 20.09 7.09 -27.06
CA LEU A 9 19.08 7.74 -26.20
C LEU A 9 18.48 6.76 -25.15
N LEU A 10 18.68 5.45 -25.34
CA LEU A 10 18.14 4.38 -24.49
C LEU A 10 19.07 3.99 -23.34
N ASN A 11 20.25 4.60 -23.20
CA ASN A 11 21.18 4.33 -22.10
C ASN A 11 21.56 5.58 -21.30
N GLN A 12 20.57 6.43 -20.98
CA GLN A 12 20.77 7.38 -19.88
C GLN A 12 21.04 6.55 -18.62
N ASP A 13 22.21 6.78 -18.09
CA ASP A 13 22.71 6.19 -16.86
C ASP A 13 21.69 6.37 -15.73
N ARG A 14 21.25 5.24 -15.14
CA ARG A 14 20.22 5.15 -14.09
C ARG A 14 20.55 5.97 -12.85
N ARG A 15 21.79 6.46 -12.71
CA ARG A 15 22.19 7.38 -11.65
C ARG A 15 21.50 8.75 -11.74
N HIS A 16 21.02 9.14 -12.92
CA HIS A 16 20.49 10.49 -13.16
C HIS A 16 18.98 10.65 -12.97
N PHE A 17 18.28 9.58 -12.58
CA PHE A 17 16.84 9.61 -12.30
C PHE A 17 16.47 8.60 -11.21
N LEU A 18 15.27 8.71 -10.66
CA LEU A 18 14.62 7.74 -9.79
C LEU A 18 13.64 6.92 -10.63
N GLY A 19 13.77 5.60 -10.52
CA GLY A 19 12.90 4.61 -11.14
C GLY A 19 11.80 4.09 -10.20
N GLY A 20 10.78 3.43 -10.74
CA GLY A 20 9.75 2.78 -9.92
C GLY A 20 10.30 1.76 -8.91
N SER A 21 11.38 1.04 -9.23
CA SER A 21 12.05 0.16 -8.25
C SER A 21 12.69 0.92 -7.10
N ASP A 22 13.16 2.14 -7.36
CA ASP A 22 13.81 3.02 -6.38
C ASP A 22 12.76 3.59 -5.42
N ALA A 23 11.57 3.93 -5.94
CA ALA A 23 10.41 4.35 -5.16
C ALA A 23 10.10 3.38 -4.00
N ARG A 24 10.19 2.07 -4.25
CA ARG A 24 10.00 1.03 -3.24
C ARG A 24 11.03 1.09 -2.11
N ILE A 25 12.28 1.40 -2.44
CA ILE A 25 13.36 1.52 -1.44
C ILE A 25 13.18 2.82 -0.65
N ILE A 26 12.88 3.92 -1.34
CA ILE A 26 12.70 5.26 -0.77
C ILE A 26 11.52 5.31 0.21
N MET A 27 10.41 4.67 -0.13
CA MET A 27 9.22 4.57 0.72
C MET A 27 9.32 3.44 1.77
N GLY A 28 10.39 2.64 1.73
CA GLY A 28 10.61 1.51 2.61
C GLY A 28 11.13 1.90 3.99
N LYS A 29 11.41 0.88 4.82
CA LYS A 29 11.98 1.03 6.16
C LYS A 29 13.40 0.45 6.28
N ASP A 30 14.00 0.02 5.17
CA ASP A 30 15.36 -0.52 5.14
C ASP A 30 16.38 0.61 4.94
N GLU A 31 16.94 1.09 6.04
CA GLU A 31 17.95 2.15 6.05
C GLU A 31 19.20 1.79 5.24
N LYS A 32 19.62 0.51 5.28
CA LYS A 32 20.81 0.05 4.54
C LYS A 32 20.56 0.12 3.04
N ALA A 33 19.40 -0.35 2.59
CA ALA A 33 19.01 -0.26 1.19
C ALA A 33 18.87 1.19 0.72
N LEU A 34 18.32 2.07 1.57
CA LEU A 34 18.18 3.50 1.27
C LEU A 34 19.54 4.19 1.10
N LEU A 35 20.45 3.95 2.04
CA LEU A 35 21.80 4.50 2.00
C LEU A 35 22.59 3.96 0.80
N GLN A 36 22.44 2.67 0.50
CA GLN A 36 23.08 2.05 -0.66
C GLN A 36 22.57 2.66 -1.97
N LEU A 37 21.25 2.80 -2.14
CA LEU A 37 20.66 3.47 -3.30
C LEU A 37 21.19 4.90 -3.45
N TRP A 38 21.33 5.66 -2.35
CA TRP A 38 21.88 7.00 -2.38
C TRP A 38 23.33 7.05 -2.87
N LYS A 39 24.19 6.13 -2.40
CA LYS A 39 25.57 5.98 -2.89
C LYS A 39 25.63 5.63 -4.37
N GLU A 40 24.73 4.74 -4.82
CA GLU A 40 24.62 4.36 -6.23
C GLU A 40 24.25 5.56 -7.10
N LYS A 41 23.22 6.34 -6.72
CA LYS A 41 22.82 7.55 -7.46
C LYS A 41 23.91 8.62 -7.52
N ARG A 42 24.79 8.65 -6.52
CA ARG A 42 25.97 9.54 -6.49
C ARG A 42 27.19 8.98 -7.22
N GLY A 43 27.13 7.72 -7.66
CA GLY A 43 28.26 7.04 -8.30
C GLY A 43 29.40 6.70 -7.36
N GLU A 44 29.15 6.68 -6.05
CA GLU A 44 30.13 6.33 -5.01
C GLU A 44 30.30 4.81 -4.86
N THR A 45 29.26 4.07 -5.18
CA THR A 45 29.26 2.59 -5.23
C THR A 45 28.61 2.15 -6.54
N ALA A 46 29.10 1.06 -7.13
CA ALA A 46 28.40 0.40 -8.23
C ALA A 46 27.14 -0.31 -7.71
N SER A 47 26.12 -0.46 -8.57
CA SER A 47 24.99 -1.31 -8.24
C SER A 47 25.46 -2.75 -8.01
N PRO A 48 24.85 -3.49 -7.06
CA PRO A 48 25.23 -4.86 -6.79
C PRO A 48 25.02 -5.73 -8.02
N ASP A 49 25.95 -6.65 -8.29
CA ASP A 49 25.77 -7.69 -9.29
C ASP A 49 24.83 -8.76 -8.73
N LEU A 50 23.63 -8.86 -9.31
CA LEU A 50 22.60 -9.81 -8.92
C LEU A 50 22.46 -10.95 -9.95
N SER A 51 23.44 -11.11 -10.86
CA SER A 51 23.43 -12.17 -11.87
C SER A 51 23.46 -13.58 -11.27
N GLY A 52 24.11 -13.75 -10.11
CA GLY A 52 24.14 -15.00 -9.35
C GLY A 52 22.92 -15.25 -8.44
N GLU A 53 22.04 -14.26 -8.27
CA GLU A 53 20.90 -14.36 -7.35
C GLU A 53 19.71 -15.04 -8.04
N LEU A 54 19.48 -16.31 -7.72
CA LEU A 54 18.46 -17.15 -8.38
C LEU A 54 17.07 -16.51 -8.40
N ILE A 55 16.64 -15.86 -7.31
CA ILE A 55 15.33 -15.22 -7.24
C ILE A 55 15.21 -14.04 -8.22
N VAL A 56 16.30 -13.30 -8.42
CA VAL A 56 16.35 -12.20 -9.40
C VAL A 56 16.28 -12.77 -10.82
N GLN A 57 17.04 -13.84 -11.09
CA GLN A 57 17.03 -14.52 -12.40
C GLN A 57 15.66 -15.12 -12.73
N LEU A 58 14.98 -15.72 -11.75
CA LEU A 58 13.60 -16.20 -11.92
C LEU A 58 12.66 -15.04 -12.25
N GLY A 59 12.80 -13.89 -11.60
CA GLY A 59 12.05 -12.68 -11.95
C GLY A 59 12.24 -12.28 -13.41
N VAL A 60 13.49 -12.18 -13.87
CA VAL A 60 13.82 -11.80 -15.25
C VAL A 60 13.27 -12.79 -16.27
N VAL A 61 13.51 -14.10 -16.08
CA VAL A 61 13.08 -15.13 -17.04
C VAL A 61 11.56 -15.27 -17.07
N THR A 62 10.89 -15.08 -15.94
CA THR A 62 9.43 -15.21 -15.87
C THR A 62 8.67 -13.97 -16.34
N GLU A 63 9.32 -12.82 -16.53
CA GLU A 63 8.67 -11.59 -17.00
C GLU A 63 7.91 -11.80 -18.31
N GLU A 64 8.56 -12.42 -19.31
CA GLU A 64 7.94 -12.71 -20.60
C GLU A 64 6.82 -13.74 -20.49
N LEU A 65 7.02 -14.80 -19.70
CA LEU A 65 5.99 -15.80 -19.44
C LEU A 65 4.76 -15.16 -18.77
N ASN A 66 4.99 -14.26 -17.81
CA ASN A 66 3.97 -13.56 -17.06
C ASN A 66 3.14 -12.66 -17.99
N ARG A 67 3.80 -11.91 -18.87
CA ARG A 67 3.12 -11.13 -19.92
C ARG A 67 2.24 -12.01 -20.80
N HIS A 68 2.77 -13.10 -21.37
CA HIS A 68 1.99 -13.99 -22.22
C HIS A 68 0.81 -14.63 -21.49
N TRP A 69 0.97 -14.95 -20.22
CA TRP A 69 -0.09 -15.51 -19.41
C TRP A 69 -1.20 -14.49 -19.13
N TYR A 70 -0.83 -13.26 -18.77
CA TYR A 70 -1.79 -12.17 -18.65
C TYR A 70 -2.55 -11.93 -19.96
N GLU A 71 -1.85 -11.79 -21.10
CA GLU A 71 -2.50 -11.52 -22.38
C GLU A 71 -3.52 -12.61 -22.77
N ARG A 72 -3.19 -13.87 -22.47
CA ARG A 72 -4.08 -15.01 -22.72
C ARG A 72 -5.32 -15.03 -21.83
N ASN A 73 -5.19 -14.70 -20.55
CA ASN A 73 -6.27 -14.82 -19.57
C ASN A 73 -7.16 -13.57 -19.52
N ALA A 74 -6.56 -12.38 -19.57
CA ALA A 74 -7.28 -11.11 -19.57
C ALA A 74 -7.84 -10.73 -20.96
N GLY A 75 -7.33 -11.36 -22.04
CA GLY A 75 -7.73 -11.02 -23.41
C GLY A 75 -7.28 -9.63 -23.86
N GLN A 76 -6.30 -9.04 -23.17
CA GLN A 76 -5.75 -7.71 -23.42
C GLN A 76 -4.31 -7.83 -23.89
N ARG A 77 -3.83 -6.89 -24.72
CA ARG A 77 -2.47 -6.93 -25.30
C ARG A 77 -1.54 -6.03 -24.51
N VAL A 78 -0.32 -6.49 -24.25
CA VAL A 78 0.73 -5.67 -23.64
C VAL A 78 1.66 -5.13 -24.73
N VAL A 79 1.85 -3.81 -24.74
CA VAL A 79 2.68 -3.07 -25.71
C VAL A 79 3.69 -2.19 -24.97
N GLY A 80 4.67 -1.63 -25.69
CA GLY A 80 5.66 -0.74 -25.06
C GLY A 80 6.51 -1.44 -23.99
N VAL A 81 6.79 -2.73 -24.19
CA VAL A 81 7.60 -3.57 -23.29
C VAL A 81 9.01 -3.01 -23.15
N GLN A 82 9.50 -2.94 -21.92
CA GLN A 82 10.82 -2.39 -21.55
C GLN A 82 11.05 -0.96 -22.07
N ASN A 83 9.97 -0.21 -22.29
CA ASN A 83 10.04 1.17 -22.73
C ASN A 83 10.31 2.08 -21.52
N ARG A 84 11.31 2.97 -21.66
CA ARG A 84 11.62 3.95 -20.62
C ARG A 84 10.96 5.29 -20.91
N LEU A 85 10.19 5.76 -19.94
CA LEU A 85 9.50 7.04 -19.96
C LEU A 85 10.10 7.98 -18.91
N PHE A 86 9.99 9.29 -19.16
CA PHE A 86 10.35 10.34 -18.20
C PHE A 86 9.10 11.16 -17.89
N HIS A 87 8.94 11.53 -16.63
CA HIS A 87 7.84 12.38 -16.22
C HIS A 87 7.94 13.75 -16.91
N ARG A 88 6.84 14.22 -17.49
CA ARG A 88 6.82 15.43 -18.34
C ARG A 88 7.36 16.69 -17.66
N SER A 89 7.12 16.83 -16.35
CA SER A 89 7.45 18.04 -15.58
C SER A 89 8.46 17.81 -14.44
N ILE A 90 8.88 16.56 -14.21
CA ILE A 90 9.76 16.19 -13.08
C ILE A 90 10.98 15.47 -13.68
N PRO A 91 12.07 16.19 -14.00
CA PRO A 91 13.15 15.66 -14.83
C PRO A 91 13.89 14.46 -14.24
N TRP A 92 13.87 14.32 -12.92
CA TRP A 92 14.52 13.23 -12.20
C TRP A 92 13.63 12.01 -12.03
N MET A 93 12.39 12.01 -12.50
CA MET A 93 11.45 10.91 -12.32
C MET A 93 11.26 10.18 -13.65
N ALA A 94 11.50 8.85 -13.66
CA ALA A 94 11.42 8.04 -14.87
C ALA A 94 10.99 6.60 -14.54
N ALA A 95 10.50 5.86 -15.52
CA ALA A 95 10.07 4.49 -15.32
C ALA A 95 10.45 3.66 -16.55
N THR A 96 11.07 2.50 -16.32
CA THR A 96 11.14 1.44 -17.32
C THR A 96 9.97 0.52 -17.05
N LEU A 97 9.02 0.47 -17.99
CA LEU A 97 7.79 -0.29 -17.82
C LEU A 97 7.94 -1.70 -18.38
N ASP A 98 7.43 -2.71 -17.68
CA ASP A 98 7.30 -4.07 -18.24
C ASP A 98 6.29 -4.07 -19.40
N GLY A 99 5.32 -3.13 -19.38
CA GLY A 99 4.57 -2.71 -20.55
C GLY A 99 3.40 -1.79 -20.22
N LEU A 100 2.60 -1.53 -21.25
CA LEU A 100 1.30 -0.85 -21.18
C LEU A 100 0.23 -1.79 -21.76
N VAL A 101 -0.89 -1.92 -21.07
CA VAL A 101 -2.06 -2.62 -21.58
C VAL A 101 -2.67 -1.76 -22.69
N LYS A 102 -2.68 -2.26 -23.93
CA LYS A 102 -3.05 -1.50 -25.13
C LYS A 102 -4.48 -0.97 -25.06
N GLU A 103 -5.41 -1.78 -24.55
CA GLU A 103 -6.83 -1.48 -24.54
C GLU A 103 -7.21 -0.45 -23.46
N THR A 104 -6.48 -0.40 -22.35
CA THR A 104 -6.82 0.44 -21.19
C THR A 104 -5.81 1.55 -20.92
N GLY A 105 -4.61 1.48 -21.48
CA GLY A 105 -3.49 2.34 -21.13
C GLY A 105 -2.90 2.09 -19.74
N ALA A 106 -3.32 1.01 -19.05
CA ALA A 106 -2.82 0.70 -17.72
C ALA A 106 -1.34 0.28 -17.77
N VAL A 107 -0.55 0.65 -16.74
CA VAL A 107 0.81 0.12 -16.57
C VAL A 107 0.73 -1.36 -16.24
N PHE A 108 1.36 -2.20 -17.06
CA PHE A 108 1.57 -3.61 -16.76
C PHE A 108 2.89 -3.76 -15.98
N GLU A 109 2.83 -4.42 -14.83
CA GLU A 109 3.98 -4.76 -13.99
C GLU A 109 3.96 -6.26 -13.68
N ALA A 110 5.02 -6.97 -14.06
CA ALA A 110 5.16 -8.41 -13.85
C ALA A 110 6.04 -8.70 -12.63
N LYS A 111 5.61 -9.61 -11.76
CA LYS A 111 6.42 -10.08 -10.63
C LYS A 111 6.44 -11.60 -10.50
N PHE A 112 7.60 -12.11 -10.13
CA PHE A 112 7.74 -13.45 -9.56
C PHE A 112 7.73 -13.36 -8.04
N MET A 113 6.94 -14.21 -7.38
CA MET A 113 6.96 -14.28 -5.92
C MET A 113 7.00 -15.72 -5.42
N LEU A 114 7.74 -15.93 -4.33
CA LEU A 114 7.73 -17.22 -3.65
C LEU A 114 6.35 -17.47 -3.00
N PRO A 115 5.92 -18.74 -2.90
CA PRO A 115 4.56 -19.08 -2.48
C PRO A 115 4.29 -18.82 -0.98
N TRP A 116 5.34 -18.68 -0.17
CA TRP A 116 5.22 -18.54 1.28
C TRP A 116 4.55 -17.20 1.66
N SER A 117 3.47 -17.26 2.44
CA SER A 117 2.74 -16.08 2.96
C SER A 117 2.20 -15.11 1.90
N PHE A 118 1.88 -15.61 0.69
CA PHE A 118 1.28 -14.81 -0.37
C PHE A 118 -0.16 -14.39 -0.01
N SER A 119 -0.41 -13.08 0.06
CA SER A 119 -1.74 -12.49 -0.09
C SER A 119 -1.70 -11.40 -1.16
N GLU A 120 -2.83 -11.17 -1.82
CA GLU A 120 -2.94 -10.17 -2.89
C GLU A 120 -2.75 -8.77 -2.30
N GLU A 121 -3.28 -8.53 -1.12
CA GLU A 121 -3.14 -7.27 -0.38
C GLU A 121 -1.68 -7.02 0.01
N ALA A 122 -0.97 -8.03 0.51
CA ALA A 122 0.45 -7.92 0.85
C ALA A 122 1.31 -7.69 -0.39
N ALA A 123 0.97 -8.34 -1.51
CA ALA A 123 1.64 -8.14 -2.80
C ALA A 123 1.45 -6.71 -3.31
N ALA A 124 0.20 -6.23 -3.33
CA ALA A 124 -0.14 -4.87 -3.73
C ALA A 124 0.56 -3.85 -2.83
N ALA A 125 0.51 -4.02 -1.51
CA ALA A 125 1.17 -3.13 -0.55
C ALA A 125 2.69 -3.08 -0.76
N LYS A 126 3.34 -4.23 -1.00
CA LYS A 126 4.78 -4.33 -1.26
C LYS A 126 5.22 -3.59 -2.51
N HIS A 127 4.36 -3.54 -3.53
CA HIS A 127 4.67 -2.95 -4.82
C HIS A 127 4.02 -1.57 -5.04
N MET A 128 3.20 -1.09 -4.10
CA MET A 128 2.40 0.13 -4.25
C MET A 128 3.23 1.35 -4.66
N ALA A 129 4.38 1.58 -4.02
CA ALA A 129 5.27 2.70 -4.35
C ALA A 129 5.72 2.65 -5.81
N GLN A 130 6.08 1.46 -6.30
CA GLN A 130 6.49 1.25 -7.69
C GLN A 130 5.31 1.46 -8.65
N LEU A 131 4.14 0.90 -8.35
CA LEU A 131 2.95 1.03 -9.20
C LEU A 131 2.52 2.50 -9.32
N GLN A 132 2.44 3.22 -8.19
CA GLN A 132 2.08 4.64 -8.17
C GLN A 132 3.12 5.51 -8.87
N HIS A 133 4.42 5.23 -8.69
CA HIS A 133 5.50 5.91 -9.42
C HIS A 133 5.37 5.72 -10.94
N ASN A 134 5.19 4.47 -11.37
CA ASN A 134 5.07 4.16 -12.80
C ASN A 134 3.83 4.83 -13.42
N MET A 135 2.70 4.85 -12.70
CA MET A 135 1.48 5.56 -13.14
C MET A 135 1.69 7.07 -13.28
N LEU A 136 2.40 7.71 -12.33
CA LEU A 136 2.80 9.11 -12.43
C LEU A 136 3.64 9.39 -13.68
N VAL A 137 4.69 8.60 -13.90
CA VAL A 137 5.59 8.78 -15.05
C VAL A 137 4.86 8.57 -16.38
N ALA A 138 4.04 7.52 -16.46
CA ALA A 138 3.30 7.19 -17.67
C ALA A 138 2.05 8.06 -17.88
N ASN A 139 1.68 8.89 -16.90
CA ASN A 139 0.44 9.67 -16.89
C ASN A 139 -0.79 8.80 -17.18
N THR A 140 -0.95 7.73 -16.39
CA THR A 140 -2.09 6.81 -16.45
C THR A 140 -2.75 6.68 -15.09
N GLU A 141 -4.02 6.27 -15.08
CA GLU A 141 -4.86 6.17 -13.88
C GLU A 141 -4.89 4.75 -13.29
N LYS A 142 -4.36 3.76 -14.01
CA LYS A 142 -4.43 2.35 -13.60
C LYS A 142 -3.12 1.62 -13.82
N SER A 143 -2.88 0.62 -12.97
CA SER A 143 -1.82 -0.37 -13.15
C SER A 143 -2.37 -1.76 -12.89
N VAL A 144 -1.90 -2.72 -13.66
CA VAL A 144 -2.11 -4.14 -13.46
C VAL A 144 -0.81 -4.75 -12.96
N LEU A 145 -0.85 -5.28 -11.74
CA LEU A 145 0.21 -6.10 -11.17
C LEU A 145 -0.11 -7.57 -11.45
N SER A 146 0.66 -8.19 -12.35
CA SER A 146 0.53 -9.59 -12.74
C SER A 146 1.61 -10.43 -12.07
N ILE A 147 1.21 -11.46 -11.34
CA ILE A 147 2.10 -12.22 -10.47
C ILE A 147 2.06 -13.69 -10.83
N ILE A 148 3.24 -14.27 -11.10
CA ILE A 148 3.44 -15.72 -11.12
C ILE A 148 4.10 -16.12 -9.81
N SER A 149 3.49 -17.06 -9.09
CA SER A 149 4.07 -17.63 -7.89
C SER A 149 4.91 -18.87 -8.20
N GLY A 150 5.94 -19.13 -7.38
CA GLY A 150 6.73 -20.36 -7.47
C GLY A 150 5.91 -21.65 -7.25
N GLY A 151 4.67 -21.55 -6.75
CA GLY A 151 3.72 -22.66 -6.62
C GLY A 151 2.82 -22.88 -7.85
N GLY A 152 3.07 -22.18 -8.97
CA GLY A 152 2.27 -22.32 -10.20
C GLY A 152 0.93 -21.57 -10.16
N LYS A 153 0.75 -20.63 -9.22
CA LYS A 153 -0.44 -19.77 -9.16
C LYS A 153 -0.17 -18.48 -9.93
N TRP A 154 -1.11 -18.07 -10.77
CA TRP A 154 -1.14 -16.74 -11.36
C TRP A 154 -2.19 -15.87 -10.68
N VAL A 155 -1.87 -14.59 -10.47
CA VAL A 155 -2.76 -13.59 -9.87
C VAL A 155 -2.64 -12.28 -10.63
N GLU A 156 -3.79 -11.67 -10.89
CA GLU A 156 -3.91 -10.32 -11.43
C GLU A 156 -4.46 -9.40 -10.34
N ILE A 157 -3.80 -8.24 -10.13
CA ILE A 157 -4.26 -7.22 -9.19
C ILE A 157 -4.32 -5.89 -9.92
N SER A 158 -5.52 -5.31 -10.00
CA SER A 158 -5.70 -3.95 -10.51
C SER A 158 -5.54 -2.92 -9.38
N VAL A 159 -4.77 -1.88 -9.65
CA VAL A 159 -4.51 -0.77 -8.72
C VAL A 159 -4.79 0.54 -9.42
N GLU A 160 -5.57 1.41 -8.79
CA GLU A 160 -5.84 2.76 -9.30
C GLU A 160 -4.82 3.78 -8.78
N ALA A 161 -4.59 4.83 -9.55
CA ALA A 161 -3.83 5.98 -9.12
C ALA A 161 -4.46 6.58 -7.85
N ASP A 162 -3.64 6.76 -6.81
CA ASP A 162 -4.08 7.38 -5.56
C ASP A 162 -3.42 8.77 -5.45
N PRO A 163 -4.17 9.86 -5.64
CA PRO A 163 -3.61 11.21 -5.59
C PRO A 163 -2.96 11.57 -4.25
N ILE A 164 -3.46 11.02 -3.14
CA ILE A 164 -2.90 11.26 -1.81
C ILE A 164 -1.57 10.53 -1.70
N TYR A 165 -1.53 9.26 -2.09
CA TYR A 165 -0.29 8.47 -2.10
C TYR A 165 0.76 9.11 -3.00
N GLN A 166 0.39 9.48 -4.23
CA GLN A 166 1.27 10.08 -5.21
C GLN A 166 1.83 11.43 -4.74
N THR A 167 1.04 12.24 -4.05
CA THR A 167 1.51 13.50 -3.45
C THR A 167 2.59 13.24 -2.40
N VAL A 168 2.38 12.27 -1.51
CA VAL A 168 3.37 11.88 -0.49
C VAL A 168 4.62 11.31 -1.18
N LEU A 169 4.44 10.41 -2.15
CA LEU A 169 5.52 9.78 -2.90
C LEU A 169 6.44 10.82 -3.56
N ILE A 170 5.88 11.78 -4.29
CA ILE A 170 6.64 12.86 -4.94
C ILE A 170 7.42 13.67 -3.89
N ALA A 171 6.82 13.98 -2.74
CA ALA A 171 7.48 14.74 -1.69
C ALA A 171 8.69 13.98 -1.11
N VAL A 172 8.52 12.70 -0.78
CA VAL A 172 9.59 11.87 -0.22
C VAL A 172 10.71 11.65 -1.25
N GLU A 173 10.37 11.31 -2.49
CA GLU A 173 11.36 11.15 -3.57
C GLU A 173 12.11 12.45 -3.87
N LYS A 174 11.44 13.60 -3.80
CA LYS A 174 12.09 14.91 -3.97
C LYS A 174 13.10 15.20 -2.86
N VAL A 175 12.79 14.85 -1.61
CA VAL A 175 13.73 14.98 -0.48
C VAL A 175 14.93 14.06 -0.69
N PHE A 176 14.68 12.80 -1.06
CA PHE A 176 15.75 11.85 -1.37
C PHE A 176 16.64 12.35 -2.53
N TRP A 177 16.03 12.82 -3.62
CA TRP A 177 16.77 13.37 -4.76
C TRP A 177 17.57 14.60 -4.38
N HIS A 178 17.05 15.47 -3.51
CA HIS A 178 17.81 16.58 -2.96
C HIS A 178 19.04 16.09 -2.19
N ALA A 179 18.88 15.08 -1.33
CA ALA A 179 19.98 14.46 -0.59
C ALA A 179 21.06 13.87 -1.52
N VAL A 180 20.67 13.23 -2.62
CA VAL A 180 21.60 12.78 -3.67
C VAL A 180 22.41 13.96 -4.23
N LYS A 181 21.74 15.07 -4.55
CA LYS A 181 22.37 16.25 -5.15
C LYS A 181 23.27 17.03 -4.17
N THR A 182 22.93 17.11 -2.90
CA THR A 182 23.70 17.86 -1.90
C THR A 182 24.76 17.03 -1.18
N GLY A 183 24.64 15.70 -1.19
CA GLY A 183 25.53 14.81 -0.45
C GLY A 183 25.20 14.69 1.03
N GLN A 184 24.05 15.18 1.46
CA GLN A 184 23.53 14.84 2.78
C GLN A 184 23.03 13.39 2.77
N PRO A 185 23.30 12.61 3.85
CA PRO A 185 22.73 11.28 3.98
C PRO A 185 21.18 11.33 3.96
N PRO A 186 20.52 10.39 3.28
CA PRO A 186 19.06 10.32 3.29
C PRO A 186 18.56 9.82 4.64
N VAL A 187 17.36 10.25 5.03
CA VAL A 187 16.67 9.78 6.24
C VAL A 187 15.45 8.96 5.82
N LEU A 188 15.13 7.93 6.61
CA LEU A 188 13.92 7.14 6.39
C LEU A 188 12.67 8.02 6.46
N PHE A 189 11.70 7.73 5.61
CA PHE A 189 10.37 8.29 5.76
C PHE A 189 9.69 7.67 6.99
N GLU A 190 9.45 8.48 8.02
CA GLU A 190 8.85 8.01 9.29
C GLU A 190 7.33 7.80 9.21
N GLY A 191 6.64 8.47 8.27
CA GLY A 191 5.21 8.34 8.09
C GLY A 191 4.75 6.95 7.64
N GLU A 192 3.45 6.68 7.82
CA GLU A 192 2.79 5.58 7.14
C GLU A 192 2.26 6.09 5.78
N PRO A 193 2.64 5.46 4.66
CA PRO A 193 2.00 5.77 3.40
C PRO A 193 0.49 5.44 3.48
N PRO A 194 -0.37 6.17 2.75
CA PRO A 194 -1.80 5.88 2.73
C PRO A 194 -2.05 4.41 2.40
N LYS A 195 -3.00 3.79 3.12
CA LYS A 195 -3.37 2.41 2.84
C LYS A 195 -3.91 2.30 1.41
N PRO A 196 -3.44 1.32 0.63
CA PRO A 196 -3.99 1.07 -0.70
C PRO A 196 -5.51 0.92 -0.65
N ARG A 197 -6.23 1.67 -1.48
CA ARG A 197 -7.64 1.38 -1.74
C ARG A 197 -7.71 0.22 -2.72
N ILE A 198 -7.91 -0.98 -2.20
CA ILE A 198 -8.19 -2.16 -3.02
C ILE A 198 -9.71 -2.20 -3.22
N GLU A 199 -10.18 -2.27 -4.47
CA GLU A 199 -11.60 -2.42 -4.74
C GLU A 199 -12.12 -3.74 -4.15
N ALA A 200 -13.10 -3.67 -3.25
CA ALA A 200 -13.69 -4.83 -2.58
C ALA A 200 -14.68 -5.56 -3.50
N ILE A 201 -14.17 -6.30 -4.49
CA ILE A 201 -14.98 -6.98 -5.51
C ILE A 201 -15.20 -8.46 -5.17
N ARG A 202 -14.30 -9.08 -4.39
CA ARG A 202 -14.31 -10.51 -4.14
C ARG A 202 -15.27 -10.89 -3.01
N ILE A 203 -16.19 -11.80 -3.30
CA ILE A 203 -16.98 -12.52 -2.29
C ILE A 203 -16.18 -13.76 -1.88
N VAL A 204 -15.93 -13.94 -0.58
CA VAL A 204 -15.17 -15.06 -0.04
C VAL A 204 -16.05 -15.88 0.90
N ASP A 205 -16.14 -17.20 0.65
CA ASP A 205 -16.68 -18.12 1.65
C ASP A 205 -15.60 -18.40 2.71
N MET A 206 -15.87 -17.97 3.94
CA MET A 206 -14.97 -18.10 5.08
C MET A 206 -15.22 -19.37 5.91
N ASN A 207 -16.09 -20.29 5.46
CA ASN A 207 -16.41 -21.54 6.16
C ASN A 207 -15.18 -22.43 6.44
N VAL A 208 -14.09 -22.26 5.67
CA VAL A 208 -12.83 -22.99 5.86
C VAL A 208 -11.87 -22.36 6.88
N SER A 209 -12.19 -21.16 7.41
CA SER A 209 -11.34 -20.44 8.36
C SER A 209 -11.77 -20.67 9.80
N ASN A 210 -10.96 -21.40 10.58
CA ASN A 210 -11.24 -21.67 11.99
C ASN A 210 -11.35 -20.38 12.82
N ALA A 211 -10.44 -19.42 12.59
CA ALA A 211 -10.47 -18.13 13.27
C ALA A 211 -11.75 -17.36 12.94
N TRP A 212 -12.18 -17.39 11.68
CA TRP A 212 -13.45 -16.77 11.29
C TRP A 212 -14.64 -17.44 11.99
N ALA A 213 -14.67 -18.78 12.04
CA ALA A 213 -15.75 -19.51 12.70
C ALA A 213 -15.87 -19.16 14.20
N GLU A 214 -14.73 -19.09 14.91
CA GLU A 214 -14.67 -18.70 16.32
C GLU A 214 -15.23 -17.28 16.54
N PHE A 215 -14.72 -16.29 15.81
CA PHE A 215 -15.16 -14.91 15.97
C PHE A 215 -16.59 -14.68 15.45
N ALA A 216 -17.03 -15.40 14.42
CA ALA A 216 -18.42 -15.36 13.97
C ALA A 216 -19.37 -15.92 15.03
N ALA A 217 -19.00 -17.00 15.73
CA ALA A 217 -19.78 -17.52 16.84
C ALA A 217 -19.87 -16.50 17.99
N LEU A 218 -18.75 -15.91 18.41
CA LEU A 218 -18.71 -14.87 19.44
C LEU A 218 -19.54 -13.65 19.05
N TYR A 219 -19.43 -13.18 17.81
CA TYR A 219 -20.19 -12.04 17.29
C TYR A 219 -21.70 -12.32 17.33
N ARG A 220 -22.12 -13.52 16.89
CA ARG A 220 -23.53 -13.93 16.94
C ARG A 220 -24.05 -14.03 18.37
N GLN A 221 -23.26 -14.62 19.27
CA GLN A 221 -23.62 -14.78 20.68
C GLN A 221 -23.79 -13.43 21.40
N THR A 222 -22.92 -12.45 21.10
CA THR A 222 -22.92 -11.14 21.76
C THR A 222 -23.87 -10.13 21.14
N ARG A 223 -24.47 -10.44 19.98
CA ARG A 223 -25.34 -9.50 19.23
C ARG A 223 -26.51 -8.95 20.04
N SER A 224 -27.23 -9.78 20.79
CA SER A 224 -28.38 -9.30 21.58
C SER A 224 -27.92 -8.34 22.68
N ALA A 225 -26.91 -8.73 23.46
CA ALA A 225 -26.36 -7.89 24.53
C ALA A 225 -25.80 -6.57 23.98
N HIS A 226 -25.15 -6.59 22.82
CA HIS A 226 -24.67 -5.38 22.15
C HIS A 226 -25.83 -4.45 21.73
N LEU A 227 -26.91 -5.00 21.17
CA LEU A 227 -28.10 -4.22 20.79
C LEU A 227 -28.80 -3.62 22.02
N ASP A 228 -28.96 -4.40 23.08
CA ASP A 228 -29.53 -3.90 24.34
C ASP A 228 -28.64 -2.82 24.97
N HIS A 229 -27.31 -2.97 24.89
CA HIS A 229 -26.35 -1.97 25.35
C HIS A 229 -26.44 -0.67 24.54
N GLU A 230 -26.48 -0.73 23.20
CA GLU A 230 -26.61 0.46 22.36
C GLU A 230 -27.98 1.14 22.52
N ARG A 231 -29.04 0.37 22.72
CA ARG A 231 -30.37 0.89 23.09
C ARG A 231 -30.30 1.63 24.43
N ALA A 232 -29.79 0.99 25.48
CA ALA A 232 -29.66 1.59 26.81
C ALA A 232 -28.81 2.87 26.77
N LYS A 233 -27.70 2.86 26.04
CA LYS A 233 -26.83 4.01 25.83
C LYS A 233 -27.55 5.18 25.14
N THR A 234 -28.43 4.88 24.18
CA THR A 234 -29.23 5.92 23.50
C THR A 234 -30.24 6.55 24.45
N GLU A 235 -30.98 5.72 25.20
CA GLU A 235 -31.96 6.22 26.19
C GLU A 235 -31.28 6.98 27.33
N LEU A 236 -30.14 6.51 27.84
CA LEU A 236 -29.42 7.23 28.89
C LEU A 236 -28.93 8.62 28.43
N LYS A 237 -28.64 8.80 27.13
CA LYS A 237 -28.29 10.12 26.58
C LYS A 237 -29.49 11.07 26.56
N THR A 238 -30.70 10.57 26.29
CA THR A 238 -31.92 11.41 26.28
C THR A 238 -32.32 11.82 27.70
N LEU A 239 -32.03 10.98 28.69
CA LEU A 239 -32.29 11.26 30.11
C LEU A 239 -31.28 12.24 30.73
N MET A 240 -30.11 12.45 30.14
CA MET A 240 -29.10 13.37 30.67
C MET A 240 -29.52 14.84 30.44
N PRO A 241 -29.71 15.66 31.50
CA PRO A 241 -30.09 17.06 31.36
C PRO A 241 -29.12 17.84 30.46
N MET A 242 -29.64 18.77 29.66
CA MET A 242 -28.85 19.50 28.65
C MET A 242 -27.81 20.46 29.25
N ASP A 243 -28.10 21.00 30.43
CA ASP A 243 -27.23 21.87 31.22
C ASP A 243 -26.21 21.10 32.08
N SER A 244 -26.36 19.78 32.20
CA SER A 244 -25.45 18.95 32.97
C SER A 244 -24.14 18.66 32.22
N LYS A 245 -23.02 18.89 32.90
CA LYS A 245 -21.69 18.43 32.47
C LYS A 245 -21.48 16.94 32.77
N GLU A 246 -22.12 16.44 33.82
CA GLU A 246 -22.02 15.07 34.30
C GLU A 246 -23.32 14.64 34.97
N ALA A 247 -23.68 13.35 34.84
CA ALA A 247 -24.78 12.71 35.56
C ALA A 247 -24.31 11.34 36.06
N MET A 248 -24.72 10.93 37.27
CA MET A 248 -24.32 9.64 37.84
C MET A 248 -25.45 9.01 38.65
N GLY A 249 -25.47 7.68 38.69
CA GLY A 249 -26.45 6.90 39.44
C GLY A 249 -26.49 5.45 38.95
N HIS A 250 -27.01 4.53 39.78
CA HIS A 250 -27.19 3.12 39.41
C HIS A 250 -25.92 2.43 38.82
N GLY A 251 -24.73 2.80 39.29
CA GLY A 251 -23.47 2.20 38.83
C GLY A 251 -22.95 2.72 37.48
N ILE A 252 -23.51 3.82 36.95
CA ILE A 252 -23.03 4.45 35.71
C ILE A 252 -22.77 5.94 35.91
N ARG A 253 -21.80 6.47 35.17
CA ARG A 253 -21.49 7.90 35.06
C ARG A 253 -21.52 8.33 33.60
N ALA A 254 -22.30 9.36 33.29
CA ALA A 254 -22.35 10.01 31.98
C ALA A 254 -21.59 11.33 32.01
N LYS A 255 -20.71 11.59 31.04
CA LYS A 255 -19.96 12.85 30.90
C LYS A 255 -20.25 13.52 29.57
N ARG A 256 -20.57 14.82 29.58
CA ARG A 256 -20.77 15.64 28.38
C ARG A 256 -19.51 16.44 28.08
N SER A 257 -18.98 16.28 26.87
CA SER A 257 -17.85 17.07 26.37
C SER A 257 -18.28 18.49 25.95
N LYS A 258 -17.29 19.37 25.70
CA LYS A 258 -17.55 20.73 25.19
C LYS A 258 -18.24 20.76 23.83
N SER A 259 -18.09 19.69 23.02
CA SER A 259 -18.78 19.53 21.73
C SER A 259 -20.15 18.85 21.85
N GLY A 260 -20.62 18.56 23.07
CA GLY A 260 -21.93 17.96 23.34
C GLY A 260 -21.96 16.44 23.30
N ALA A 261 -20.88 15.76 22.90
CA ALA A 261 -20.80 14.30 22.92
C ALA A 261 -20.86 13.75 24.36
N VAL A 262 -21.65 12.70 24.57
CA VAL A 262 -21.85 12.04 25.86
C VAL A 262 -21.19 10.66 25.87
N THR A 263 -20.33 10.41 26.86
CA THR A 263 -19.66 9.13 27.10
C THR A 263 -20.11 8.54 28.44
N PHE A 264 -20.01 7.22 28.59
CA PHE A 264 -20.42 6.51 29.80
C PHE A 264 -19.26 5.70 30.38
N ASP A 265 -19.09 5.79 31.69
CA ASP A 265 -18.17 4.97 32.48
C ASP A 265 -19.01 4.08 33.42
N LEU A 266 -18.66 2.80 33.53
CA LEU A 266 -19.17 1.93 34.59
C LEU A 266 -18.46 2.29 35.90
N LEU A 267 -19.21 2.41 36.98
CA LEU A 267 -18.68 2.63 38.32
C LEU A 267 -18.73 1.29 39.08
N ASP A 268 -17.62 0.90 39.68
CA ASP A 268 -17.61 -0.25 40.59
C ASP A 268 -18.56 0.01 41.76
N GLN A 269 -19.43 -0.96 42.06
CA GLN A 269 -20.30 -0.89 43.23
C GLN A 269 -19.47 -1.04 44.51
N GLU A 270 -19.06 0.06 45.14
CA GLU A 270 -18.75 0.00 46.57
C GLU A 270 -20.04 -0.32 47.32
N ALA A 271 -20.04 -1.44 48.04
CA ALA A 271 -21.18 -1.91 48.82
C ALA A 271 -21.55 -0.89 49.92
N SER A 272 -22.53 -0.03 49.67
CA SER A 272 -23.11 0.82 50.71
C SER A 272 -24.05 -0.02 51.59
N TYR A 273 -23.48 -0.69 52.59
CA TYR A 273 -24.23 -1.02 53.80
C TYR A 273 -24.49 0.29 54.58
N ALA A 274 -25.78 0.51 54.89
CA ALA A 274 -26.34 1.27 56.02
C ALA A 274 -27.30 2.40 55.62
N GLN A 275 -28.59 2.06 55.56
CA GLN A 275 -29.59 2.82 56.32
C GLN A 275 -30.00 1.96 57.50
N VAL A 276 -29.52 2.30 58.69
CA VAL A 276 -30.21 1.96 59.94
C VAL A 276 -31.00 3.22 60.31
N GLN A 277 -32.29 2.97 60.55
CA GLN A 277 -33.39 3.83 61.00
C GLN A 277 -33.05 5.23 61.53
#